data_AF-A0A9E5N145-F1
#
_entry.id   AF-A0A9E5N145-F1
#
_cell.length_a   1.000
_cell.length_b   1.000
_cell.length_c   1.000
_cell.angle_alpha   90.00
_cell.angle_beta   90.00
_cell.angle_gamma   90.00
#
_symmetry.space_group_name_H-M   'P 1'
#
loop_
_entity.id
_entity.type
_entity.pdbx_description
1 polymer ?
#
loop_
_entity_poly.entity_id
_entity_poly.type
_entity_poly.pdbx_seq_one_letter_code
_entity_poly.pdbx_strand_id
1 'polypeptide(L)'
;WAEGTYRYLADGGKRLRGFEKFRLNVHPDGTRTLMMWHDLFARDLQYSVMLRVAADFRPLQAFANYWTDTGYKGSVFITVTGNELQAIANGPVGAVTQRLAVP
;
A
#
# COMPACT_ATOMS: atom_id res chain seq x y z
N TRP A 1 -9.83 15.14 -5.82
CA TRP A 1 -8.74 14.49 -5.08
C TRP A 1 -8.93 14.78 -3.60
N ALA A 2 -8.32 14.02 -2.71
CA ALA A 2 -8.31 14.26 -1.26
C ALA A 2 -6.94 13.86 -0.70
N GLU A 3 -6.57 14.44 0.45
CA GLU A 3 -5.36 14.08 1.17
C GLU A 3 -5.61 14.16 2.68
N GLY A 4 -4.74 13.51 3.45
CA GLY A 4 -4.82 13.55 4.90
C GLY A 4 -3.63 12.92 5.58
N THR A 5 -3.62 13.01 6.90
CA THR A 5 -2.58 12.43 7.74
C THR A 5 -3.19 11.80 8.98
N TYR A 6 -2.92 10.52 9.21
CA TYR A 6 -3.15 9.87 10.49
C TYR A 6 -1.89 9.97 11.34
N ARG A 7 -2.06 10.32 12.62
CA ARG A 7 -0.96 10.36 13.60
C ARG A 7 -1.19 9.24 14.60
N TYR A 8 -0.22 8.36 14.78
CA TYR A 8 -0.26 7.33 15.81
C TYR A 8 0.29 7.92 17.10
N LEU A 9 -0.57 8.09 18.10
CA LEU A 9 -0.21 8.71 19.38
C LEU A 9 -0.30 7.67 20.51
N ALA A 10 0.61 7.77 21.48
CA ALA A 10 0.59 7.03 22.73
C ALA A 10 0.51 7.99 23.93
N ASP A 11 0.33 7.42 25.13
CA ASP A 11 0.39 8.15 26.40
C ASP A 11 -0.59 9.33 26.46
N GLY A 12 -1.82 9.12 25.98
CA GLY A 12 -2.87 10.12 25.94
C GLY A 12 -2.62 11.28 24.97
N GLY A 13 -1.86 11.05 23.90
CA GLY A 13 -1.57 12.07 22.88
C GLY A 13 -0.20 12.74 23.02
N LYS A 14 0.55 12.44 24.09
CA LYS A 14 1.80 13.12 24.42
C LYS A 14 3.01 12.62 23.62
N ARG A 15 2.93 11.41 23.04
CA ARG A 15 4.04 10.82 22.30
C ARG A 15 3.60 10.35 20.92
N LEU A 16 4.19 10.92 19.88
CA LEU A 16 4.04 10.43 18.50
C LEU A 16 4.82 9.12 18.34
N ARG A 17 4.20 8.14 17.69
CA ARG A 17 4.80 6.83 17.40
C ARG A 17 4.95 6.53 15.91
N GLY A 18 4.37 7.39 15.09
CA GLY A 18 4.41 7.31 13.65
C GLY A 18 3.32 8.16 13.02
N PHE A 19 3.29 8.14 11.70
CA PHE A 19 2.22 8.72 10.91
C PHE A 19 1.99 7.95 9.63
N GLU A 20 0.81 8.14 9.07
CA GLU A 20 0.46 7.75 7.71
C GLU A 20 -0.01 9.00 6.99
N LYS A 21 0.57 9.29 5.83
CA LYS A 21 0.06 10.30 4.90
C LYS A 21 -0.61 9.61 3.74
N PHE A 22 -1.76 10.10 3.31
CA PHE A 22 -2.43 9.56 2.14
C PHE A 22 -2.83 10.64 1.13
N ARG A 23 -2.89 10.23 -0.14
CA ARG A 23 -3.45 11.01 -1.24
C ARG A 23 -4.35 10.12 -2.10
N LEU A 24 -5.59 10.54 -2.26
CA LEU A 24 -6.59 9.93 -3.14
C LEU A 24 -6.77 10.80 -4.39
N ASN A 25 -6.45 10.24 -5.55
CA ASN A 25 -6.77 10.83 -6.84
C ASN A 25 -7.98 10.11 -7.45
N VAL A 26 -8.88 10.88 -8.04
CA VAL A 26 -9.98 10.38 -8.88
C VAL A 26 -9.68 10.87 -10.29
N HIS A 27 -9.56 9.94 -11.23
CA HIS A 27 -9.18 10.21 -12.62
C HIS A 27 -10.41 10.51 -13.49
N PRO A 28 -10.25 11.14 -14.67
CA PRO A 28 -11.36 11.44 -15.57
C PRO A 28 -12.18 10.21 -16.01
N ASP A 29 -11.55 9.04 -16.08
CA ASP A 29 -12.20 7.75 -16.40
C ASP A 29 -12.96 7.13 -15.21
N GLY A 30 -13.01 7.83 -14.07
CA GLY A 30 -13.63 7.36 -12.84
C GLY A 30 -12.77 6.40 -12.00
N THR A 31 -11.60 5.97 -12.52
CA THR A 31 -10.67 5.16 -11.73
C THR A 31 -10.13 5.97 -10.54
N ARG A 32 -9.76 5.29 -9.47
CA ARG A 32 -9.28 5.92 -8.24
C ARG A 32 -7.95 5.33 -7.83
N THR A 33 -7.02 6.19 -7.42
CA THR A 33 -5.70 5.79 -6.90
C THR A 33 -5.49 6.36 -5.52
N LEU A 34 -5.28 5.49 -4.54
CA LEU A 34 -4.89 5.85 -3.18
C LEU A 34 -3.41 5.53 -3.00
N MET A 35 -2.61 6.53 -2.64
CA MET A 35 -1.21 6.36 -2.23
C MET A 35 -1.09 6.64 -0.74
N MET A 36 -0.38 5.80 -0.02
CA MET A 36 -0.17 5.92 1.42
C MET A 36 1.32 5.77 1.74
N TRP A 37 1.84 6.64 2.59
CA TRP A 37 3.21 6.59 3.09
C TRP A 37 3.18 6.50 4.60
N HIS A 38 3.76 5.43 5.13
CA HIS A 38 3.81 5.15 6.55
C HIS A 38 5.23 5.29 7.06
N ASP A 39 5.37 6.05 8.13
CA ASP A 39 6.56 6.09 8.95
C ASP A 39 6.16 5.74 10.39
N LEU A 40 6.41 4.49 10.77
CA LEU A 40 6.22 3.97 12.12
C LEU A 40 7.57 3.85 12.81
N PHE A 41 8.26 4.97 12.98
CA PHE A 41 9.57 5.04 13.64
C PHE A 41 9.59 4.39 15.03
N ALA A 42 8.48 4.28 15.76
CA ALA A 42 8.46 3.58 17.05
C ALA A 42 8.51 2.04 16.95
N ARG A 43 8.62 1.50 15.72
CA ARG A 43 8.79 0.10 15.35
C ARG A 43 9.90 -0.08 14.29
N ASP A 44 10.67 0.98 14.02
CA ASP A 44 11.71 1.00 12.98
C ASP A 44 11.17 0.49 11.63
N LEU A 45 9.96 0.95 11.27
CA LEU A 45 9.16 0.42 10.17
C LEU A 45 8.73 1.55 9.23
N GLN A 46 9.02 1.41 7.94
CA GLN A 46 8.47 2.25 6.89
C GLN A 46 7.84 1.40 5.79
N TYR A 47 6.67 1.80 5.31
CA TYR A 47 6.06 1.13 4.17
C TYR A 47 5.23 2.10 3.32
N SER A 48 5.28 1.92 2.00
CA SER A 48 4.45 2.65 1.06
C SER A 48 3.43 1.71 0.44
N VAL A 49 2.23 2.21 0.20
CA VAL A 49 1.13 1.45 -0.43
C VAL A 49 0.55 2.27 -1.56
N MET A 50 0.22 1.62 -2.67
CA MET A 50 -0.63 2.16 -3.72
C MET A 50 -1.76 1.18 -3.98
N LEU A 51 -2.99 1.68 -4.00
CA LEU A 51 -4.18 0.93 -4.38
C LEU A 51 -4.84 1.63 -5.55
N ARG A 52 -5.25 0.87 -6.56
CA ARG A 52 -6.01 1.38 -7.71
C ARG A 52 -7.25 0.54 -7.93
N VAL A 53 -8.38 1.22 -8.12
CA VAL A 53 -9.68 0.62 -8.41
C VAL A 53 -10.33 1.27 -9.63
N ALA A 54 -11.20 0.52 -10.30
CA ALA A 54 -12.05 1.02 -11.36
C ALA A 54 -13.19 1.92 -10.82
N ALA A 55 -13.97 2.50 -11.72
CA ALA A 55 -15.08 3.39 -11.37
C ALA A 55 -16.14 2.71 -10.49
N ASP A 56 -16.36 1.41 -10.70
CA ASP A 56 -17.24 0.51 -9.96
C ASP A 56 -16.58 -0.11 -8.71
N PHE A 57 -15.40 0.38 -8.31
CA PHE A 57 -14.58 -0.12 -7.21
C PHE A 57 -13.98 -1.52 -7.42
N ARG A 58 -14.03 -2.07 -8.64
CA ARG A 58 -13.30 -3.29 -8.95
C ARG A 58 -11.79 -3.08 -8.75
N PRO A 59 -11.08 -3.96 -8.00
CA PRO A 59 -9.63 -3.88 -7.87
C PRO A 59 -8.93 -3.94 -9.23
N LEU A 60 -7.95 -3.06 -9.44
CA LEU A 60 -7.10 -3.07 -10.64
C LEU A 60 -5.67 -3.39 -10.29
N GLN A 61 -5.11 -2.69 -9.30
CA GLN A 61 -3.71 -2.84 -8.90
C GLN A 61 -3.54 -2.58 -7.40
N ALA A 62 -2.59 -3.28 -6.80
CA ALA A 62 -2.06 -2.95 -5.49
C ALA A 62 -0.53 -3.07 -5.51
N PHE A 63 0.13 -2.17 -4.80
CA PHE A 63 1.56 -2.26 -4.52
C PHE A 63 1.77 -1.98 -3.06
N ALA A 64 2.67 -2.72 -2.42
CA ALA A 64 3.22 -2.32 -1.13
C ALA A 64 4.71 -2.65 -1.08
N ASN A 65 5.49 -1.83 -0.37
CA ASN A 65 6.87 -2.15 -0.02
C ASN A 65 7.11 -1.91 1.47
N TYR A 66 8.12 -2.58 2.02
CA TYR A 66 8.42 -2.52 3.44
C TYR A 66 9.93 -2.44 3.68
N TRP A 67 10.31 -1.52 4.55
CA TRP A 67 11.67 -1.23 5.01
C TRP A 67 11.73 -1.25 6.53
N THR A 68 12.88 -1.67 7.05
CA THR A 68 13.27 -1.50 8.45
C THR A 68 14.57 -0.72 8.57
N ASP A 69 15.02 -0.48 9.79
CA ASP A 69 16.39 -0.06 10.13
C ASP A 69 17.48 -0.89 9.42
N THR A 70 17.27 -2.20 9.29
CA THR A 70 18.19 -3.13 8.61
C THR A 70 17.98 -3.22 7.09
N GLY A 71 17.29 -2.23 6.50
CA GLY A 71 17.10 -2.10 5.06
C GLY A 71 15.79 -2.68 4.51
N TYR A 72 15.74 -2.85 3.19
CA TYR A 72 14.58 -3.33 2.45
C TYR A 72 14.22 -4.77 2.83
N LYS A 73 12.93 -5.03 3.07
CA LYS A 73 12.42 -6.35 3.45
C LYS A 73 11.54 -6.99 2.41
N GLY A 74 10.97 -6.21 1.50
CA GLY A 74 10.24 -6.77 0.38
C GLY A 74 9.18 -5.85 -0.21
N SER A 75 8.54 -6.36 -1.24
CA SER A 75 7.38 -5.73 -1.88
C SER A 75 6.42 -6.77 -2.39
N VAL A 76 5.19 -6.33 -2.61
CA VAL A 76 4.20 -7.07 -3.38
C VAL A 76 3.65 -6.15 -4.46
N PHE A 77 3.45 -6.72 -5.64
CA PHE A 77 2.73 -6.09 -6.73
C PHE A 77 1.62 -7.02 -7.19
N ILE A 78 0.38 -6.52 -7.17
CA ILE A 78 -0.82 -7.25 -7.53
C ILE A 78 -1.46 -6.51 -8.71
N THR A 79 -1.82 -7.25 -9.76
CA THR A 79 -2.59 -6.75 -10.90
C THR A 79 -3.78 -7.66 -11.14
N VAL A 80 -4.92 -7.07 -11.47
CA VAL A 80 -6.14 -7.78 -11.84
C VAL A 80 -6.51 -7.43 -13.28
N THR A 81 -6.57 -8.44 -14.14
CA THR A 81 -6.89 -8.31 -15.57
C THR A 81 -8.00 -9.28 -15.92
N GLY A 82 -9.18 -8.77 -16.30
CA GLY A 82 -10.37 -9.61 -16.41
C GLY A 82 -10.55 -10.41 -15.11
N ASN A 83 -10.86 -11.70 -15.19
CA ASN A 83 -11.14 -12.55 -14.04
C ASN A 83 -9.88 -13.22 -13.46
N GLU A 84 -8.69 -12.66 -13.69
CA GLU A 84 -7.44 -13.15 -13.13
C GLU A 84 -6.76 -12.09 -12.28
N LEU A 85 -6.31 -12.51 -11.10
CA LEU A 85 -5.37 -11.78 -10.25
C LEU A 85 -4.00 -12.43 -10.37
N GLN A 86 -2.97 -11.62 -10.62
CA GLN A 86 -1.57 -12.00 -10.49
C GLN A 86 -0.93 -11.23 -9.34
N ALA A 87 -0.21 -11.93 -8.47
CA ALA A 87 0.60 -11.34 -7.41
C ALA A 87 2.07 -11.74 -7.58
N ILE A 88 2.97 -10.77 -7.49
CA ILE A 88 4.42 -10.98 -7.44
C ILE A 88 4.90 -10.41 -6.10
N ALA A 89 5.42 -11.27 -5.24
CA ALA A 89 6.04 -10.87 -3.98
C ALA A 89 7.56 -11.01 -4.10
N ASN A 90 8.30 -9.95 -3.77
CA ASN A 90 9.75 -9.95 -3.74
C ASN A 90 10.20 -9.87 -2.28
N GLY A 91 10.96 -10.85 -1.80
CA GLY A 91 11.51 -10.86 -0.45
C GLY A 91 12.97 -11.33 -0.42
N PRO A 92 13.55 -11.52 0.77
CA PRO A 92 14.95 -11.93 0.93
C PRO A 92 15.27 -13.28 0.29
N VAL A 93 14.25 -14.13 0.11
CA VAL A 93 14.35 -15.46 -0.51
C VAL A 93 14.11 -15.45 -2.02
N GLY A 94 13.95 -14.27 -2.63
CA GLY A 94 13.68 -14.08 -4.05
C GLY A 94 12.22 -13.71 -4.34
N ALA A 95 11.86 -13.80 -5.63
CA ALA A 95 10.53 -13.48 -6.12
C ALA A 95 9.64 -14.72 -6.15
N VAL A 96 8.41 -14.59 -5.63
CA VAL A 96 7.36 -15.60 -5.70
C VAL A 96 6.21 -15.02 -6.51
N THR A 97 5.70 -15.79 -7.48
CA THR A 97 4.56 -15.38 -8.31
C THR A 97 3.40 -16.33 -8.09
N GLN A 98 2.19 -15.79 -7.92
CA GLN A 98 0.96 -16.54 -7.80
C GLN A 98 -0.12 -15.97 -8.71
N ARG A 99 -1.00 -16.83 -9.20
CA ARG A 99 -2.20 -16.46 -9.96
C ARG A 99 -3.43 -17.08 -9.31
N LEU A 100 -4.54 -16.35 -9.34
CA LEU A 100 -5.83 -16.79 -8.82
C LEU A 100 -6.95 -16.27 -9.73
N ALA A 101 -7.96 -17.09 -9.97
CA ALA A 101 -9.21 -16.62 -10.54
C ALA A 101 -9.93 -15.71 -9.53
N VAL A 102 -10.43 -14.57 -10.00
CA VAL A 102 -11.26 -13.65 -9.22
C VAL A 102 -12.54 -13.35 -9.98
N PRO A 103 -13.66 -13.11 -9.28
CA PRO A 103 -14.93 -12.73 -9.91
C PRO A 103 -14.84 -11.48 -10.79
#